data_AF-A0AA52ANV1-F1
#
_entry.id   AF-A0AA52ANV1-F1
#
_cell.length_a   1.000
_cell.length_b   1.000
_cell.length_c   1.000
_cell.angle_alpha   90.00
_cell.angle_beta   90.00
_cell.angle_gamma   90.00
#
_symmetry.space_group_name_H-M   'P 1'
#
loop_
_entity.id
_entity.type
_entity.pdbx_description
1 polymer ?
#
loop_
_entity_poly.entity_id
_entity_poly.type
_entity_poly.pdbx_seq_one_letter_code
_entity_poly.pdbx_strand_id
1 'polypeptide(L)'
;MRAGAARTVRPCRPTAAPPAQADGPFVKELRDLKERTGLSLAALAARTPYSKSAWHRYLNGAQRPPGSAVEALARLAGADPAPVLALWESADRPPPEGVPSYGGDPSARPVWPAWPVRPRRLPLSALALIVVVAAVAVTLVAAGDSRTPGGRLTAASPRCRGASCQGQLPDVSSCDRDAQTKSTVRDASYAVRLEYSPSCGTAWAEVQVRPSAARVISVRSGRDVLSAAYPGDGSDGWASPMLAASSPEGVEACAQVDGKLACTGLDAQPAGER
;
A
#
# COMPACT_ATOMS: atom_id res chain seq x y z
N MET A 1 16.10 64.89 18.30
CA MET A 1 14.74 64.30 18.32
C MET A 1 14.68 63.23 17.23
N ARG A 2 14.70 61.95 17.61
CA ARG A 2 14.66 60.81 16.66
C ARG A 2 13.24 60.28 16.56
N ALA A 3 12.68 60.25 15.37
CA ALA A 3 11.36 59.68 15.07
C ALA A 3 11.41 58.15 15.17
N GLY A 4 10.56 57.58 16.03
CA GLY A 4 10.32 56.15 16.11
C GLY A 4 9.28 55.72 15.09
N ALA A 5 9.66 54.86 14.14
CA ALA A 5 8.71 54.23 13.23
C ALA A 5 8.01 53.07 13.94
N ALA A 6 6.69 53.18 14.08
CA ALA A 6 5.82 52.19 14.69
C ALA A 6 5.79 50.88 13.86
N ARG A 7 6.07 49.75 14.51
CA ARG A 7 5.81 48.41 13.95
C ARG A 7 4.30 48.16 13.94
N THR A 8 3.71 48.09 12.76
CA THR A 8 2.37 47.54 12.57
C THR A 8 2.37 46.04 12.88
N VAL A 9 1.67 45.65 13.95
CA VAL A 9 1.33 44.25 14.25
C VAL A 9 0.25 43.80 13.27
N ARG A 10 0.50 42.76 12.45
CA ARG A 10 -0.54 42.13 11.64
C ARG A 10 -1.41 41.25 12.55
N PRO A 11 -2.75 41.34 12.49
CA PRO A 11 -3.60 40.40 13.20
C PRO A 11 -3.49 39.00 12.57
N CYS A 12 -3.42 37.97 13.42
CA CYS A 12 -3.52 36.58 13.00
C CYS A 12 -4.87 36.32 12.34
N ARG A 13 -4.83 35.81 11.11
CA ARG A 13 -6.01 35.31 10.41
C ARG A 13 -6.45 34.01 11.11
N PRO A 14 -7.74 33.82 11.44
CA PRO A 14 -8.20 32.54 11.97
C PRO A 14 -7.95 31.45 10.93
N THR A 15 -7.27 30.38 11.36
CA THR A 15 -7.10 29.14 10.61
C THR A 15 -8.49 28.65 10.19
N ALA A 16 -8.71 28.51 8.89
CA ALA A 16 -9.90 27.86 8.37
C ALA A 16 -10.01 26.47 9.00
N ALA A 17 -11.17 26.18 9.59
CA ALA A 17 -11.48 24.85 10.10
C ALA A 17 -11.26 23.83 8.96
N PRO A 18 -10.65 22.66 9.24
CA PRO A 18 -10.54 21.60 8.24
C PRO A 18 -11.94 21.24 7.72
N PRO A 19 -12.09 20.93 6.41
CA PRO A 19 -13.38 20.59 5.84
C PRO A 19 -13.98 19.44 6.65
N ALA A 20 -15.26 19.58 7.01
CA ALA A 20 -16.01 18.60 7.78
C ALA A 20 -15.75 17.20 7.21
N GLN A 21 -14.96 16.43 7.95
CA GLN A 21 -14.67 15.04 7.65
C GLN A 21 -16.02 14.32 7.62
N ALA A 22 -16.26 13.51 6.60
CA ALA A 22 -17.52 12.80 6.48
C ALA A 22 -17.65 11.76 7.61
N ASP A 23 -18.17 12.17 8.77
CA ASP A 23 -18.63 11.32 9.86
C ASP A 23 -19.95 10.63 9.46
N GLY A 24 -19.93 9.90 8.35
CA GLY A 24 -21.07 9.14 7.87
C GLY A 24 -21.40 7.94 8.77
N PRO A 25 -22.62 7.40 8.71
CA PRO A 25 -23.06 6.28 9.54
C PRO A 25 -22.13 5.07 9.47
N PHE A 26 -21.48 4.84 8.32
CA PHE A 26 -20.49 3.79 8.14
C PHE A 26 -19.21 3.97 9.00
N VAL A 27 -18.65 5.18 9.04
CA VAL A 27 -17.43 5.46 9.82
C VAL A 27 -17.73 5.32 11.32
N LYS A 28 -18.93 5.71 11.74
CA LYS A 28 -19.41 5.49 13.11
C LYS A 28 -19.49 4.00 13.45
N GLU A 29 -20.14 3.19 12.61
CA GLU A 29 -20.23 1.73 12.80
C GLU A 29 -18.84 1.08 12.88
N LEU A 30 -17.91 1.54 12.04
CA LEU A 30 -16.53 1.05 12.03
C LEU A 30 -15.78 1.37 13.34
N ARG A 31 -16.00 2.56 13.92
CA ARG A 31 -15.46 2.94 15.24
C ARG A 31 -16.09 2.08 16.35
N ASP A 32 -17.40 1.87 16.30
CA ASP A 32 -18.12 1.06 17.29
C ASP A 32 -17.62 -0.40 17.28
N LEU A 33 -17.38 -0.98 16.09
CA LEU A 33 -16.73 -2.28 15.94
C LEU A 33 -15.32 -2.29 16.54
N LYS A 34 -14.50 -1.28 16.25
CA LYS A 34 -13.16 -1.17 16.81
C LYS A 34 -13.19 -1.12 18.33
N GLU A 35 -14.10 -0.36 18.94
CA GLU A 35 -14.16 -0.29 20.41
C GLU A 35 -14.54 -1.63 21.04
N ARG A 36 -15.45 -2.40 20.42
CA ARG A 36 -15.81 -3.75 20.90
C ARG A 36 -14.64 -4.74 20.89
N THR A 37 -13.64 -4.54 20.04
CA THR A 37 -12.43 -5.38 20.07
C THR A 37 -11.60 -5.19 21.35
N GLY A 38 -11.73 -4.04 22.01
CA GLY A 38 -10.85 -3.63 23.12
C GLY A 38 -9.39 -3.40 22.72
N LEU A 39 -9.07 -3.36 21.42
CA LEU A 39 -7.70 -3.24 20.93
C LEU A 39 -7.27 -1.79 20.77
N SER A 40 -6.01 -1.51 21.12
CA SER A 40 -5.35 -0.28 20.69
C SER A 40 -5.13 -0.30 19.16
N LEU A 41 -4.97 0.86 18.53
CA LEU A 41 -4.66 0.93 17.08
C LEU A 41 -3.38 0.15 16.70
N ALA A 42 -2.40 0.10 17.60
CA ALA A 42 -1.18 -0.67 17.37
C ALA A 42 -1.44 -2.19 17.45
N ALA A 43 -2.25 -2.63 18.41
CA ALA A 43 -2.64 -4.04 18.53
C ALA A 43 -3.56 -4.49 17.38
N LEU A 44 -4.44 -3.59 16.91
CA LEU A 44 -5.26 -3.81 15.72
C LEU A 44 -4.38 -3.96 14.47
N ALA A 45 -3.41 -3.07 14.29
CA ALA A 45 -2.43 -3.16 13.20
C ALA A 45 -1.56 -4.42 13.26
N ALA A 46 -1.25 -4.93 14.45
CA ALA A 46 -0.49 -6.16 14.62
C ALA A 46 -1.32 -7.43 14.31
N ARG A 47 -2.66 -7.35 14.39
CA ARG A 47 -3.59 -8.48 14.18
C ARG A 47 -4.28 -8.47 12.82
N THR A 48 -3.94 -7.50 11.97
CA THR A 48 -4.52 -7.30 10.65
C THR A 48 -3.42 -6.89 9.66
N PRO A 49 -3.62 -7.01 8.34
CA PRO A 49 -2.62 -6.60 7.35
C PRO A 49 -2.45 -5.09 7.19
N TYR A 50 -3.12 -4.26 7.99
CA TYR A 50 -3.13 -2.80 7.81
C TYR A 50 -2.31 -2.12 8.89
N SER A 51 -1.52 -1.13 8.49
CA SER A 51 -0.68 -0.37 9.42
C SER A 51 -1.50 0.51 10.36
N LYS A 52 -0.89 0.95 11.47
CA LYS A 52 -1.52 1.88 12.44
C LYS A 52 -2.02 3.16 11.75
N SER A 53 -1.27 3.69 10.79
CA SER A 53 -1.66 4.89 10.05
C SER A 53 -2.83 4.63 9.10
N ALA A 54 -2.90 3.47 8.46
CA ALA A 54 -4.05 3.07 7.65
C ALA A 54 -5.33 2.97 8.52
N TRP A 55 -5.27 2.27 9.65
CA TRP A 55 -6.39 2.20 10.61
C TRP A 55 -6.85 3.56 11.10
N HIS A 56 -5.90 4.45 11.42
CA HIS A 56 -6.23 5.81 11.82
C HIS A 56 -6.98 6.57 10.73
N ARG A 57 -6.58 6.45 9.45
CA ARG A 57 -7.29 7.08 8.34
C ARG A 57 -8.68 6.49 8.11
N TYR A 58 -8.81 5.16 8.19
CA TYR A 58 -10.09 4.47 8.01
C TYR A 58 -11.11 4.86 9.08
N LEU A 59 -10.69 4.78 10.34
CA LEU A 59 -11.54 5.07 11.48
C LEU A 59 -11.88 6.56 11.56
N ASN A 60 -11.06 7.46 11.01
CA ASN A 60 -11.35 8.89 10.98
C ASN A 60 -12.12 9.34 9.72
N GLY A 61 -12.46 8.40 8.82
CA GLY A 61 -13.15 8.74 7.57
C GLY A 61 -12.29 9.47 6.55
N ALA A 62 -10.98 9.61 6.81
CA ALA A 62 -10.02 10.23 5.88
C ALA A 62 -9.72 9.33 4.68
N GLN A 63 -9.94 8.03 4.81
CA GLN A 63 -9.84 7.07 3.71
C GLN A 63 -10.91 5.99 3.88
N ARG A 64 -11.53 5.54 2.79
CA ARG A 64 -12.43 4.39 2.83
C ARG A 64 -11.60 3.11 3.06
N PRO A 65 -11.93 2.27 4.05
CA PRO A 65 -11.29 0.96 4.20
C PRO A 65 -11.67 0.03 3.04
N PRO A 66 -10.76 -0.85 2.59
CA PRO A 66 -11.13 -1.96 1.70
C PRO A 66 -12.07 -2.93 2.43
N GLY A 67 -12.92 -3.66 1.69
CA GLY A 67 -13.87 -4.62 2.29
C GLY A 67 -13.20 -5.68 3.19
N SER A 68 -11.99 -6.12 2.82
CA SER A 68 -11.18 -7.04 3.64
C SER A 68 -10.76 -6.45 5.00
N ALA A 69 -10.61 -5.13 5.12
CA ALA A 69 -10.38 -4.47 6.41
C ALA A 69 -11.65 -4.46 7.27
N VAL A 70 -12.81 -4.21 6.66
CA VAL A 70 -14.11 -4.24 7.33
C VAL A 70 -14.37 -5.64 7.88
N GLU A 71 -14.14 -6.66 7.06
CA GLU A 71 -14.32 -8.06 7.42
C GLU A 71 -13.34 -8.50 8.52
N ALA A 72 -12.07 -8.13 8.42
CA ALA A 72 -11.07 -8.41 9.45
C ALA A 72 -11.44 -7.77 10.80
N LEU A 73 -11.94 -6.53 10.79
CA LEU A 73 -12.37 -5.84 12.01
C LEU A 73 -13.63 -6.48 12.61
N ALA A 74 -14.62 -6.83 11.79
CA ALA A 74 -15.84 -7.49 12.24
C ALA A 74 -15.53 -8.85 12.91
N ARG A 75 -14.65 -9.65 12.31
CA ARG A 75 -14.17 -10.91 12.89
C ARG A 75 -13.46 -10.70 14.23
N LEU A 76 -12.57 -9.72 14.33
CA LEU A 76 -11.88 -9.40 15.58
C LEU A 76 -12.85 -8.90 16.66
N ALA A 77 -13.95 -8.27 16.27
CA ALA A 77 -15.01 -7.79 17.14
C ALA A 77 -16.09 -8.84 17.43
N GLY A 78 -15.93 -10.08 16.96
CA GLY A 78 -16.88 -11.18 17.14
C GLY A 78 -18.25 -10.96 16.48
N ALA A 79 -18.34 -10.11 15.45
CA ALA A 79 -19.57 -9.88 14.69
C ALA A 79 -19.57 -10.56 13.33
N ASP A 80 -20.78 -10.82 12.82
CA ASP A 80 -21.00 -11.14 11.42
C ASP A 80 -20.57 -9.96 10.53
N PRO A 81 -19.67 -10.16 9.55
CA PRO A 81 -19.24 -9.11 8.63
C PRO A 81 -20.33 -8.69 7.63
N ALA A 82 -21.32 -9.54 7.33
CA ALA A 82 -22.26 -9.31 6.23
C ALA A 82 -23.06 -7.99 6.33
N PRO A 83 -23.61 -7.59 7.50
CA PRO A 83 -24.36 -6.34 7.62
C PRO A 83 -23.49 -5.09 7.42
N VAL A 84 -22.25 -5.13 7.89
CA VAL A 84 -21.30 -4.01 7.81
C VAL A 84 -20.75 -3.87 6.38
N LEU A 85 -20.53 -5.01 5.70
CA LEU A 85 -20.17 -5.03 4.28
C LEU A 85 -21.31 -4.51 3.41
N ALA A 86 -22.57 -4.86 3.69
CA ALA A 86 -23.71 -4.29 2.97
C ALA A 86 -23.83 -2.77 3.17
N LEU A 87 -23.56 -2.27 4.38
CA LEU A 87 -23.48 -0.83 4.65
C LEU A 87 -22.33 -0.18 3.86
N TRP A 88 -21.16 -0.84 3.83
CA TRP A 88 -20.03 -0.43 3.01
C TRP A 88 -20.40 -0.39 1.53
N GLU A 89 -21.05 -1.39 0.95
CA GLU A 89 -21.45 -1.39 -0.46
C GLU A 89 -22.49 -0.29 -0.78
N SER A 90 -23.44 -0.06 0.12
CA SER A 90 -24.48 0.97 -0.07
C SER A 90 -23.90 2.38 -0.15
N ALA A 91 -22.82 2.65 0.57
CA ALA A 91 -22.09 3.91 0.51
C ALA A 91 -21.20 4.04 -0.75
N ASP A 92 -21.06 2.98 -1.57
CA ASP A 92 -20.35 2.99 -2.86
C ASP A 92 -21.29 3.16 -4.05
N ARG A 93 -22.61 2.99 -3.85
CA ARG A 93 -23.57 3.16 -4.94
C ARG A 93 -23.70 4.65 -5.26
N PRO A 94 -23.44 5.08 -6.52
CA PRO A 94 -23.76 6.44 -6.92
C PRO A 94 -25.28 6.67 -6.73
N PRO A 95 -25.70 7.88 -6.33
CA PRO A 95 -27.14 8.18 -6.25
C PRO A 95 -27.79 7.87 -7.60
N PRO A 96 -29.05 7.38 -7.63
CA PRO A 96 -29.73 7.09 -8.88
C PRO A 96 -29.72 8.34 -9.76
N GLU A 97 -29.24 8.21 -11.00
CA GLU A 97 -29.29 9.27 -12.01
C GLU A 97 -30.75 9.64 -12.26
N GLY A 98 -31.17 10.78 -11.71
CA GLY A 98 -32.59 11.13 -11.70
C GLY A 98 -32.91 12.44 -10.99
N VAL A 99 -32.06 13.46 -11.15
CA VAL A 99 -32.46 14.86 -10.93
C VAL A 99 -31.80 15.71 -12.01
N PRO A 100 -32.57 16.37 -12.90
CA PRO A 100 -31.99 17.31 -13.84
C PRO A 100 -31.51 18.54 -13.07
N SER A 101 -30.20 18.66 -12.90
CA SER A 101 -29.57 19.86 -12.36
C SER A 101 -29.51 20.90 -13.48
N TYR A 102 -30.31 21.95 -13.34
CA TYR A 102 -30.37 23.08 -14.25
C TYR A 102 -29.03 23.81 -14.29
N GLY A 103 -28.46 23.94 -15.50
CA GLY A 103 -27.56 25.02 -15.93
C GLY A 103 -26.37 25.39 -15.03
N GLY A 104 -25.25 24.67 -15.17
CA GLY A 104 -23.92 25.12 -14.75
C GLY A 104 -22.97 25.17 -15.94
N ASP A 105 -22.43 26.36 -16.23
CA ASP A 105 -21.49 26.69 -17.30
C ASP A 105 -20.24 25.75 -17.34
N PRO A 106 -19.83 25.19 -18.51
CA PRO A 106 -18.69 24.27 -18.60
C PRO A 106 -17.29 24.91 -18.44
N SER A 107 -17.16 26.21 -18.15
CA SER A 107 -15.87 26.91 -18.25
C SER A 107 -15.06 27.08 -16.95
N ALA A 108 -15.52 26.58 -15.79
CA ALA A 108 -14.78 26.76 -14.54
C ALA A 108 -13.77 25.63 -14.26
N ARG A 109 -12.50 25.85 -14.66
CA ARG A 109 -11.36 25.06 -14.16
C ARG A 109 -11.11 25.35 -12.67
N PRO A 110 -10.92 24.35 -11.79
CA PRO A 110 -10.50 24.60 -10.42
C PRO A 110 -9.05 25.10 -10.40
N VAL A 111 -8.84 26.34 -9.99
CA VAL A 111 -7.53 26.93 -9.75
C VAL A 111 -7.06 26.49 -8.36
N TRP A 112 -6.13 25.54 -8.30
CA TRP A 112 -5.42 25.24 -7.06
C TRP A 112 -4.30 26.25 -6.82
N PRO A 113 -4.06 26.70 -5.58
CA PRO A 113 -2.96 27.60 -5.27
C PRO A 113 -1.62 26.89 -5.47
N ALA A 114 -0.82 27.38 -6.41
CA ALA A 114 0.54 26.91 -6.64
C ALA A 114 1.43 27.19 -5.42
N TRP A 115 1.93 26.15 -4.76
CA TRP A 115 2.98 26.30 -3.76
C TRP A 115 4.32 26.58 -4.46
N PRO A 116 5.08 27.60 -4.03
CA PRO A 116 6.37 27.90 -4.63
C PRO A 116 7.40 26.85 -4.22
N VAL A 117 7.66 25.89 -5.11
CA VAL A 117 8.83 25.01 -5.04
C VAL A 117 10.07 25.88 -5.28
N ARG A 118 10.83 26.15 -4.22
CA ARG A 118 12.15 26.77 -4.33
C ARG A 118 13.14 25.71 -4.80
N PRO A 119 13.76 25.81 -5.98
CA PRO A 119 14.86 24.94 -6.34
C PRO A 119 16.09 25.35 -5.52
N ARG A 120 16.58 24.43 -4.69
CA ARG A 120 17.82 24.60 -3.94
C ARG A 120 18.97 24.46 -4.94
N ARG A 121 19.44 25.59 -5.47
CA ARG A 121 20.64 25.70 -6.31
C ARG A 121 21.84 25.28 -5.45
N LEU A 122 22.40 24.10 -5.69
CA LEU A 122 23.73 23.73 -5.20
C LEU A 122 24.77 24.51 -6.01
N PRO A 123 25.68 25.29 -5.38
CA PRO A 123 26.70 26.01 -6.10
C PRO A 123 27.78 25.07 -6.64
N LEU A 124 28.09 25.25 -7.93
CA LEU A 124 29.20 24.65 -8.66
C LEU A 124 30.54 25.23 -8.14
N SER A 125 31.05 24.70 -7.03
CA SER A 125 32.40 24.99 -6.57
C SER A 125 32.91 23.92 -5.59
N ALA A 126 33.10 22.71 -6.11
CA ALA A 126 34.01 21.71 -5.52
C ALA A 126 34.44 20.68 -6.58
N LEU A 127 34.65 21.13 -7.83
CA LEU A 127 35.21 20.33 -8.93
C LEU A 127 36.69 20.70 -9.08
N ALA A 128 37.47 20.50 -8.01
CA ALA A 128 38.94 20.70 -8.01
C ALA A 128 39.64 19.94 -6.87
N LEU A 129 39.18 18.74 -6.51
CA LEU A 129 39.91 17.87 -5.57
C LEU A 129 39.61 16.36 -5.78
N ILE A 130 39.35 15.96 -7.04
CA ILE A 130 39.13 14.54 -7.42
C ILE A 130 40.27 14.00 -8.33
N VAL A 131 41.21 14.83 -8.77
CA VAL A 131 42.26 14.39 -9.73
C VAL A 131 43.60 14.00 -9.08
N VAL A 132 43.82 14.24 -7.78
CA VAL A 132 45.13 13.95 -7.13
C VAL A 132 45.15 12.67 -6.27
N VAL A 133 44.01 12.09 -5.88
CA VAL A 133 44.00 10.81 -5.13
C VAL A 133 44.06 9.58 -6.07
N ALA A 134 43.91 9.77 -7.38
CA ALA A 134 43.95 8.69 -8.37
C ALA A 134 45.37 8.20 -8.75
N ALA A 135 46.44 8.68 -8.10
CA ALA A 135 47.82 8.34 -8.49
C ALA A 135 48.69 7.67 -7.40
N VAL A 136 48.15 7.26 -6.24
CA VAL A 136 48.92 6.54 -5.19
C VAL A 136 48.20 5.29 -4.64
N ALA A 137 47.36 4.62 -5.44
CA ALA A 137 46.74 3.35 -5.05
C ALA A 137 46.98 2.22 -6.07
N VAL A 138 48.08 2.28 -6.82
CA VAL A 138 48.46 1.28 -7.84
C VAL A 138 49.65 0.40 -7.39
N THR A 139 50.10 0.46 -6.13
CA THR A 139 51.33 -0.26 -5.72
C THR A 139 51.23 -1.22 -4.53
N LEU A 140 50.05 -1.69 -4.12
CA LEU A 140 49.96 -2.84 -3.18
C LEU A 140 48.85 -3.83 -3.58
N VAL A 141 48.95 -4.38 -4.79
CA VAL A 141 48.32 -5.66 -5.15
C VAL A 141 49.34 -6.77 -4.90
N ALA A 142 49.53 -7.12 -3.62
CA ALA A 142 50.18 -8.35 -3.20
C ALA A 142 49.82 -8.64 -1.74
N ALA A 143 49.23 -9.81 -1.50
CA ALA A 143 48.91 -10.41 -0.20
C ALA A 143 47.79 -9.73 0.62
N GLY A 144 46.55 -10.18 0.36
CA GLY A 144 45.40 -9.89 1.19
C GLY A 144 44.32 -10.95 0.99
N ASP A 145 44.63 -12.21 1.26
CA ASP A 145 43.65 -13.29 1.41
C ASP A 145 42.82 -12.98 2.67
N SER A 146 41.81 -12.12 2.52
CA SER A 146 40.81 -11.86 3.54
C SER A 146 39.51 -12.48 3.07
N ARG A 147 39.49 -13.81 3.19
CA ARG A 147 38.29 -14.63 3.27
C ARG A 147 37.45 -14.08 4.43
N THR A 148 36.61 -13.09 4.13
CA THR A 148 35.69 -12.50 5.10
C THR A 148 34.77 -13.64 5.55
N PRO A 149 34.69 -13.97 6.85
CA PRO A 149 33.70 -14.92 7.32
C PRO A 149 32.34 -14.31 6.97
N GLY A 150 31.65 -14.92 6.00
CA GLY A 150 30.27 -14.61 5.72
C GLY A 150 29.50 -14.79 7.02
N GLY A 151 29.18 -13.68 7.68
CA GLY A 151 28.23 -13.67 8.77
C GLY A 151 26.97 -14.29 8.21
N ARG A 152 26.65 -15.52 8.64
CA ARG A 152 25.35 -16.11 8.40
C ARG A 152 24.35 -15.18 9.06
N LEU A 153 23.79 -14.24 8.28
CA LEU A 153 22.53 -13.61 8.62
C LEU A 153 21.57 -14.77 8.79
N THR A 154 21.22 -15.06 10.03
CA THR A 154 20.21 -16.05 10.36
C THR A 154 18.95 -15.56 9.66
N ALA A 155 18.56 -16.23 8.57
CA ALA A 155 17.35 -15.91 7.85
C ALA A 155 16.22 -15.91 8.88
N ALA A 156 15.61 -14.75 9.09
CA ALA A 156 14.47 -14.63 9.98
C ALA A 156 13.43 -15.63 9.50
N SER A 157 13.10 -16.60 10.35
CA SER A 157 12.12 -17.61 10.00
C SER A 157 10.75 -16.94 9.80
N PRO A 158 9.94 -17.41 8.86
CA PRO A 158 8.58 -16.91 8.68
C PRO A 158 7.82 -16.89 9.99
N ARG A 159 7.04 -15.82 10.22
CA ARG A 159 6.24 -15.68 11.44
C ARG A 159 4.92 -16.46 11.39
N CYS A 160 4.62 -17.09 10.27
CA CYS A 160 3.38 -17.82 10.00
C CYS A 160 3.63 -18.94 8.96
N ARG A 161 2.64 -19.83 8.77
CA ARG A 161 2.65 -20.84 7.70
C ARG A 161 1.22 -21.16 7.23
N GLY A 162 1.05 -21.30 5.92
CA GLY A 162 -0.19 -21.72 5.26
C GLY A 162 -1.35 -20.80 5.64
N ALA A 163 -2.45 -21.39 6.10
CA ALA A 163 -3.64 -20.67 6.51
C ALA A 163 -3.39 -19.59 7.58
N SER A 164 -2.36 -19.73 8.43
CA SER A 164 -2.05 -18.73 9.45
C SER A 164 -1.40 -17.46 8.87
N CYS A 165 -0.91 -17.51 7.64
CA CYS A 165 -0.43 -16.35 6.88
C CYS A 165 -1.55 -15.70 6.05
N GLN A 166 -2.70 -16.36 5.89
CA GLN A 166 -3.74 -15.91 4.98
C GLN A 166 -4.23 -14.51 5.35
N GLY A 167 -4.31 -13.63 4.36
CA GLY A 167 -4.74 -12.25 4.54
C GLY A 167 -3.67 -11.33 5.14
N GLN A 168 -2.46 -11.80 5.44
CA GLN A 168 -1.33 -10.93 5.81
C GLN A 168 -0.57 -10.44 4.57
N LEU A 169 0.12 -9.29 4.67
CA LEU A 169 1.05 -8.86 3.62
C LEU A 169 2.38 -9.64 3.74
N PRO A 170 3.08 -9.89 2.62
CA PRO A 170 4.28 -10.75 2.60
C PRO A 170 5.48 -10.14 3.35
N ASP A 171 5.60 -8.81 3.38
CA ASP A 171 6.69 -8.09 4.05
C ASP A 171 6.54 -8.13 5.59
N VAL A 172 5.32 -8.01 6.11
CA VAL A 172 5.06 -8.04 7.57
C VAL A 172 5.28 -9.43 8.18
N SER A 173 5.04 -10.49 7.39
CA SER A 173 5.23 -11.89 7.78
C SER A 173 6.63 -12.43 7.48
N SER A 174 7.45 -11.66 6.74
CA SER A 174 8.76 -12.05 6.20
C SER A 174 8.71 -13.17 5.16
N CYS A 175 7.53 -13.41 4.55
CA CYS A 175 7.36 -14.36 3.46
C CYS A 175 7.92 -13.86 2.13
N ASP A 176 8.19 -12.56 2.01
CA ASP A 176 8.88 -11.95 0.88
C ASP A 176 10.34 -12.43 0.72
N ARG A 177 10.95 -12.96 1.80
CA ARG A 177 12.39 -13.28 1.85
C ARG A 177 12.84 -14.45 0.99
N ASP A 178 12.00 -15.47 0.85
CA ASP A 178 12.23 -16.65 0.00
C ASP A 178 11.23 -16.72 -1.16
N ALA A 179 10.54 -15.61 -1.42
CA ALA A 179 9.59 -15.47 -2.50
C ALA A 179 10.26 -15.74 -3.85
N GLN A 180 9.55 -16.49 -4.68
CA GLN A 180 9.95 -16.81 -6.04
C GLN A 180 8.88 -16.32 -7.00
N THR A 181 9.28 -15.52 -7.98
CA THR A 181 8.39 -15.13 -9.08
C THR A 181 8.11 -16.37 -9.94
N LYS A 182 6.84 -16.79 -9.98
CA LYS A 182 6.37 -17.98 -10.69
C LYS A 182 5.82 -17.67 -12.08
N SER A 183 5.20 -16.51 -12.22
CA SER A 183 4.65 -16.05 -13.49
C SER A 183 4.69 -14.53 -13.54
N THR A 184 4.72 -13.97 -14.75
CA THR A 184 4.76 -12.51 -14.94
C THR A 184 4.03 -12.12 -16.21
N VAL A 185 3.17 -11.12 -16.11
CA VAL A 185 2.60 -10.40 -17.24
C VAL A 185 3.11 -8.96 -17.21
N ARG A 186 3.44 -8.42 -18.39
CA ARG A 186 3.89 -7.03 -18.54
C ARG A 186 2.91 -6.28 -19.43
N ASP A 187 2.45 -5.15 -18.94
CA ASP A 187 1.79 -4.10 -19.72
C ASP A 187 2.83 -3.00 -20.02
N ALA A 188 2.47 -1.98 -20.80
CA ALA A 188 3.33 -0.86 -21.16
C ALA A 188 3.76 -0.01 -19.94
N SER A 189 2.96 0.00 -18.86
CA SER A 189 3.16 0.89 -17.71
C SER A 189 3.32 0.18 -16.36
N TYR A 190 3.05 -1.12 -16.30
CA TYR A 190 3.17 -1.92 -15.09
C TYR A 190 3.44 -3.39 -15.40
N ALA A 191 3.98 -4.12 -14.43
CA ALA A 191 4.11 -5.57 -14.48
C ALA A 191 3.42 -6.19 -13.27
N VAL A 192 2.72 -7.30 -13.49
CA VAL A 192 2.10 -8.11 -12.43
C VAL A 192 2.85 -9.43 -12.35
N ARG A 193 3.21 -9.81 -11.13
CA ARG A 193 3.93 -11.04 -10.82
C ARG A 193 3.10 -11.92 -9.91
N LEU A 194 3.10 -13.21 -10.19
CA LEU A 194 2.71 -14.22 -9.22
C LEU A 194 3.94 -14.59 -8.39
N GLU A 195 3.91 -14.26 -7.11
CA GLU A 195 4.97 -14.58 -6.15
C GLU A 195 4.53 -15.75 -5.26
N TYR A 196 5.47 -16.64 -4.94
CA TYR A 196 5.24 -17.79 -4.07
C TYR A 196 6.38 -18.01 -3.10
N SER A 197 6.06 -18.17 -1.80
CA SER A 197 7.02 -18.53 -0.76
C SER A 197 6.87 -20.00 -0.37
N PRO A 198 7.87 -20.86 -0.65
CA PRO A 198 7.85 -22.26 -0.21
C PRO A 198 7.87 -22.43 1.31
N SER A 199 8.57 -21.56 2.05
CA SER A 199 8.65 -21.66 3.51
C SER A 199 7.33 -21.28 4.19
N CYS A 200 6.61 -20.31 3.63
CA CYS A 200 5.29 -19.91 4.12
C CYS A 200 4.16 -20.78 3.56
N GLY A 201 4.28 -21.37 2.37
CA GLY A 201 3.18 -22.07 1.72
C GLY A 201 2.06 -21.11 1.33
N THR A 202 2.43 -20.01 0.69
CA THR A 202 1.52 -18.92 0.32
C THR A 202 1.90 -18.29 -1.01
N ALA A 203 0.90 -17.79 -1.72
CA ALA A 203 1.05 -17.05 -2.96
C ALA A 203 0.41 -15.65 -2.85
N TRP A 204 0.93 -14.68 -3.61
CA TRP A 204 0.35 -13.35 -3.72
C TRP A 204 0.66 -12.73 -5.09
N ALA A 205 -0.08 -11.66 -5.41
CA ALA A 205 0.21 -10.82 -6.55
C ALA A 205 1.13 -9.67 -6.14
N GLU A 206 2.17 -9.39 -6.91
CA GLU A 206 3.01 -8.20 -6.77
C GLU A 206 2.93 -7.35 -8.04
N VAL A 207 2.89 -6.02 -7.87
CA VAL A 207 2.83 -5.05 -8.97
C VAL A 207 4.01 -4.12 -8.93
N GLN A 208 4.66 -3.99 -10.08
CA GLN A 208 5.68 -2.99 -10.32
C GLN A 208 5.12 -1.93 -11.25
N VAL A 209 4.87 -0.77 -10.68
CA VAL A 209 4.30 0.40 -11.36
C VAL A 209 5.07 1.64 -10.92
N ARG A 210 5.03 2.70 -11.73
CA ARG A 210 5.53 4.00 -11.27
C ARG A 210 4.73 4.44 -10.02
N PRO A 211 5.39 4.94 -8.96
CA PRO A 211 4.68 5.42 -7.77
C PRO A 211 3.71 6.54 -8.18
N SER A 212 2.43 6.42 -7.82
CA SER A 212 1.29 7.35 -8.04
C SER A 212 0.08 6.83 -8.84
N ALA A 213 0.13 5.65 -9.45
CA ALA A 213 -1.08 5.09 -10.08
C ALA A 213 -2.03 4.52 -9.02
N ALA A 214 -3.35 4.73 -9.16
CA ALA A 214 -4.31 4.01 -8.34
C ALA A 214 -4.37 2.55 -8.81
N ARG A 215 -4.36 1.61 -7.87
CA ARG A 215 -4.38 0.19 -8.23
C ARG A 215 -5.13 -0.69 -7.24
N VAL A 216 -5.70 -1.77 -7.74
CA VAL A 216 -6.21 -2.89 -6.95
C VAL A 216 -5.39 -4.11 -7.32
N ILE A 217 -4.79 -4.77 -6.33
CA ILE A 217 -3.93 -5.93 -6.50
C ILE A 217 -4.60 -7.12 -5.84
N SER A 218 -4.74 -8.23 -6.55
CA SER A 218 -5.51 -9.40 -6.09
C SER A 218 -4.86 -10.72 -6.45
N VAL A 219 -5.03 -11.71 -5.59
CA VAL A 219 -4.64 -13.10 -5.83
C VAL A 219 -5.87 -14.00 -5.68
N ARG A 220 -5.93 -15.05 -6.51
CA ARG A 220 -7.06 -15.98 -6.56
C ARG A 220 -6.58 -17.42 -6.67
N SER A 221 -7.23 -18.32 -5.95
CA SER A 221 -7.16 -19.77 -6.19
C SER A 221 -8.55 -20.38 -6.06
N GLY A 222 -9.06 -20.98 -7.13
CA GLY A 222 -10.44 -21.45 -7.18
C GLY A 222 -11.44 -20.32 -6.87
N ARG A 223 -12.13 -20.43 -5.72
CA ARG A 223 -13.12 -19.45 -5.23
C ARG A 223 -12.55 -18.44 -4.22
N ASP A 224 -11.36 -18.71 -3.69
CA ASP A 224 -10.73 -17.84 -2.71
C ASP A 224 -10.07 -16.67 -3.43
N VAL A 225 -10.45 -15.45 -3.06
CA VAL A 225 -9.93 -14.20 -3.64
C VAL A 225 -9.55 -13.25 -2.52
N LEU A 226 -8.33 -12.75 -2.56
CA LEU A 226 -7.85 -11.71 -1.65
C LEU A 226 -7.36 -10.51 -2.44
N SER A 227 -7.72 -9.31 -1.99
CA SER A 227 -7.38 -8.06 -2.68
C SER A 227 -7.02 -6.93 -1.72
N ALA A 228 -6.14 -6.04 -2.18
CA ALA A 228 -5.82 -4.75 -1.56
C ALA A 228 -5.92 -3.63 -2.58
N ALA A 229 -6.45 -2.48 -2.14
CA ALA A 229 -6.56 -1.26 -2.94
C ALA A 229 -5.55 -0.22 -2.45
N TYR A 230 -4.80 0.36 -3.37
CA TYR A 230 -3.78 1.36 -3.10
C TYR A 230 -4.06 2.63 -3.90
N PRO A 231 -4.39 3.74 -3.22
CA PRO A 231 -4.60 5.01 -3.90
C PRO A 231 -3.32 5.49 -4.61
N GLY A 232 -3.51 6.28 -5.67
CA GLY A 232 -2.44 6.92 -6.42
C GLY A 232 -1.79 8.12 -5.71
N ASP A 233 -1.93 8.22 -4.39
CA ASP A 233 -1.46 9.33 -3.57
C ASP A 233 0.00 9.17 -3.10
N GLY A 234 0.72 8.20 -3.67
CA GLY A 234 2.07 7.82 -3.24
C GLY A 234 2.11 6.72 -2.17
N SER A 235 1.00 6.04 -1.89
CA SER A 235 1.01 4.86 -1.01
C SER A 235 1.94 3.74 -1.52
N ASP A 236 2.77 3.20 -0.61
CA ASP A 236 3.83 2.21 -0.87
C ASP A 236 3.32 0.77 -1.05
N GLY A 237 2.04 0.61 -1.37
CA GLY A 237 1.45 -0.71 -1.55
C GLY A 237 1.73 -1.30 -2.91
N TRP A 238 2.31 -2.49 -2.93
CA TRP A 238 2.74 -3.19 -4.14
C TRP A 238 2.33 -4.66 -4.19
N ALA A 239 1.68 -5.20 -3.15
CA ALA A 239 1.30 -6.61 -3.09
C ALA A 239 -0.17 -6.82 -2.72
N SER A 240 -0.77 -7.94 -3.10
CA SER A 240 -2.00 -8.41 -2.45
C SER A 240 -1.68 -9.03 -1.09
N PRO A 241 -2.70 -9.21 -0.21
CA PRO A 241 -2.58 -10.15 0.90
C PRO A 241 -2.26 -11.56 0.39
N MET A 242 -1.56 -12.34 1.21
CA MET A 242 -1.18 -13.71 0.89
C MET A 242 -2.38 -14.65 0.97
N LEU A 243 -2.49 -15.51 -0.04
CA LEU A 243 -3.42 -16.63 -0.08
C LEU A 243 -2.67 -17.91 0.27
N ALA A 244 -3.24 -18.73 1.17
CA ALA A 244 -2.65 -20.00 1.55
C ALA A 244 -2.73 -20.98 0.38
N ALA A 245 -1.59 -21.44 -0.11
CA ALA A 245 -1.50 -22.33 -1.25
C ALA A 245 -0.34 -23.30 -1.03
N SER A 246 -0.60 -24.60 -1.11
CA SER A 246 0.45 -25.63 -1.00
C SER A 246 1.40 -25.63 -2.19
N SER A 247 0.99 -25.02 -3.31
CA SER A 247 1.75 -24.91 -4.53
C SER A 247 1.26 -23.71 -5.36
N PRO A 248 2.07 -23.17 -6.29
CA PRO A 248 1.69 -22.01 -7.09
C PRO A 248 0.79 -22.35 -8.30
N GLU A 249 0.60 -23.63 -8.64
CA GLU A 249 -0.26 -24.07 -9.73
C GLU A 249 -1.74 -23.83 -9.40
N GLY A 250 -2.51 -23.36 -10.38
CA GLY A 250 -3.91 -22.97 -10.19
C GLY A 250 -4.11 -21.66 -9.43
N VAL A 251 -3.02 -20.92 -9.11
CA VAL A 251 -3.07 -19.58 -8.55
C VAL A 251 -2.95 -18.53 -9.65
N GLU A 252 -3.82 -17.53 -9.59
CA GLU A 252 -3.80 -16.37 -10.48
C GLU A 252 -3.50 -15.10 -9.68
N ALA A 253 -2.55 -14.31 -10.17
CA ALA A 253 -2.21 -12.99 -9.69
C ALA A 253 -2.68 -11.93 -10.69
N CYS A 254 -3.45 -10.97 -10.22
CA CYS A 254 -4.02 -9.90 -11.05
C CYS A 254 -3.74 -8.53 -10.44
N ALA A 255 -3.71 -7.53 -11.30
CA ALA A 255 -3.80 -6.14 -10.88
C ALA A 255 -4.60 -5.31 -11.87
N GLN A 256 -5.41 -4.40 -11.33
CA GLN A 256 -6.04 -3.34 -12.07
C GLN A 256 -5.31 -2.03 -11.78
N VAL A 257 -4.72 -1.42 -12.80
CA VAL A 257 -4.01 -0.14 -12.72
C VAL A 257 -4.66 0.83 -13.71
N ASP A 258 -5.13 1.98 -13.22
CA ASP A 258 -5.83 2.99 -14.03
C ASP A 258 -6.97 2.38 -14.89
N GLY A 259 -7.72 1.44 -14.32
CA GLY A 259 -8.84 0.75 -14.98
C GLY A 259 -8.44 -0.42 -15.90
N LYS A 260 -7.15 -0.61 -16.20
CA LYS A 260 -6.67 -1.72 -17.03
C LYS A 260 -6.30 -2.92 -16.15
N LEU A 261 -6.85 -4.08 -16.48
CA LEU A 261 -6.59 -5.34 -15.78
C LEU A 261 -5.50 -6.14 -16.51
N ALA A 262 -4.51 -6.65 -15.77
CA ALA A 262 -3.61 -7.69 -16.23
C ALA A 262 -3.52 -8.82 -15.20
N CYS A 263 -3.55 -10.06 -15.67
CA CYS A 263 -3.49 -11.26 -14.86
C CYS A 263 -2.41 -12.20 -15.37
N THR A 264 -1.85 -12.99 -14.46
CA THR A 264 -0.84 -14.01 -14.73
C THR A 264 -1.04 -15.18 -13.77
N GLY A 265 -0.66 -16.38 -14.18
CA GLY A 265 -0.84 -17.57 -13.36
C GLY A 265 -0.01 -18.74 -13.88
N LEU A 266 -0.13 -19.87 -13.20
CA LEU A 266 0.31 -21.18 -13.66
C LEU A 266 -0.93 -22.07 -13.78
N ASP A 267 -1.14 -22.68 -14.94
CA ASP A 267 -2.23 -23.62 -15.12
C ASP A 267 -2.07 -24.82 -14.19
N ALA A 268 -3.18 -25.30 -13.62
CA ALA A 268 -3.16 -26.57 -12.90
C ALA A 268 -2.97 -27.69 -13.92
N GLN A 269 -1.90 -28.49 -13.77
CA GLN A 269 -1.72 -29.68 -14.60
C GLN A 269 -2.97 -30.57 -14.43
N PRO A 270 -3.69 -30.95 -15.51
CA PRO A 270 -4.83 -31.84 -15.37
C PRO A 270 -4.33 -33.13 -14.70
N ALA A 271 -5.01 -33.54 -13.63
CA ALA A 271 -4.70 -34.79 -12.94
C ALA A 271 -4.83 -35.93 -13.95
N GLY A 272 -3.68 -36.43 -14.43
CA GLY A 272 -3.65 -37.47 -15.44
C GLY A 272 -4.34 -38.73 -14.93
N GLU A 273 -5.34 -39.18 -15.69
CA GLU A 273 -5.84 -40.55 -15.67
C GLU A 273 -4.66 -41.53 -15.60
N ARG A 274 -4.62 -42.32 -14.53
CA ARG A 274 -3.91 -43.59 -14.46
C ARG A 274 -4.93 -44.70 -14.26
#